data_AF-A0A661J3B0-F1
#
_entry.id   AF-A0A661J3B0-F1
#
_cell.length_a   1.000
_cell.length_b   1.000
_cell.length_c   1.000
_cell.angle_alpha   90.00
_cell.angle_beta   90.00
_cell.angle_gamma   90.00
#
_symmetry.space_group_name_H-M   'P 1'
#
loop_
_entity.id
_entity.type
_entity.pdbx_description
1 polymer ?
#
loop_
_entity_poly.entity_id
_entity_poly.type
_entity_poly.pdbx_seq_one_letter_code
_entity_poly.pdbx_strand_id
1 'polypeptide(L)'
;MSWKRVFQYCRGKVIPMTRRVTPGDRSSFKTYDEVMDEVTRWNVENTEIIQILRGDISDERLLAWSEALKEGIRGVMRSKTARAEAVYKTYLDLYRFIIQERIKLANEPSMKKAKGTEDLDPITVCIVCGIRYLQKQFGMPGLLSTMRLKLLQRYLELPAIGPDGE
;
A
#
# COMPACT_ATOMS: atom_id res chain seq x y z
N MET A 1 -9.61 22.59 -6.46
CA MET A 1 -9.97 22.11 -5.11
C MET A 1 -8.73 22.14 -4.21
N SER A 2 -8.80 22.82 -3.07
CA SER A 2 -7.63 23.11 -2.22
C SER A 2 -7.24 21.93 -1.31
N TRP A 3 -6.01 21.46 -1.44
CA TRP A 3 -5.39 20.30 -0.79
C TRP A 3 -5.31 20.36 0.74
N LYS A 4 -5.68 21.48 1.37
CA LYS A 4 -5.69 21.64 2.84
C LYS A 4 -6.67 20.69 3.55
N ARG A 5 -7.75 20.24 2.89
CA ARG A 5 -8.77 19.37 3.50
C ARG A 5 -8.36 17.90 3.63
N VAL A 6 -7.58 17.36 2.69
CA VAL A 6 -7.15 15.94 2.73
C VAL A 6 -6.09 15.70 3.80
N PHE A 7 -5.24 16.70 4.08
CA PHE A 7 -4.18 16.59 5.10
C PHE A 7 -4.66 16.79 6.55
N GLN A 8 -5.83 17.39 6.78
CA GLN A 8 -6.40 17.51 8.14
C GLN A 8 -6.87 16.16 8.70
N TYR A 9 -7.18 15.17 7.85
CA TYR A 9 -7.61 13.85 8.30
C TYR A 9 -6.46 13.00 8.88
N CYS A 10 -5.21 13.27 8.47
CA CYS A 10 -4.04 12.50 8.87
C CYS A 10 -3.23 13.11 10.03
N ARG A 11 -3.65 14.24 10.61
CA ARG A 11 -3.04 14.84 11.81
C ARG A 11 -4.08 14.85 12.91
N GLY A 12 -3.86 14.03 13.94
CA GLY A 12 -4.82 13.78 15.01
C GLY A 12 -5.42 15.03 15.66
N LYS A 13 -6.76 15.01 15.78
CA LYS A 13 -7.70 15.80 16.61
C LYS A 13 -7.78 17.30 16.22
N VAL A 14 -8.90 17.83 15.73
CA VAL A 14 -10.17 18.13 16.44
C VAL A 14 -11.36 18.19 15.47
N ILE A 15 -12.51 17.63 15.85
CA ILE A 15 -13.83 17.92 15.24
C ILE A 15 -14.48 19.06 16.04
N PRO A 16 -14.91 20.17 15.41
CA PRO A 16 -15.86 21.11 16.02
C PRO A 16 -17.24 20.46 16.14
N MET A 17 -17.75 20.44 17.37
CA MET A 17 -19.11 20.06 17.77
C MET A 17 -20.18 20.72 16.89
N THR A 18 -20.76 19.99 15.94
CA THR A 18 -22.15 20.27 15.46
C THR A 18 -22.94 19.01 15.14
N ARG A 19 -22.49 17.83 15.60
CA ARG A 19 -23.36 16.67 15.75
C ARG A 19 -23.07 16.07 17.11
N ARG A 20 -24.04 16.16 18.03
CA ARG A 20 -23.98 15.43 19.31
C ARG A 20 -23.89 13.95 18.95
N VAL A 21 -22.68 13.40 18.98
CA VAL A 21 -22.47 11.95 18.95
C VAL A 21 -22.91 11.46 20.31
N THR A 22 -24.06 10.81 20.34
CA THR A 22 -24.60 10.14 21.52
C THR A 22 -23.61 9.04 21.96
N PRO A 23 -23.40 8.81 23.27
CA PRO A 23 -22.35 7.90 23.76
C PRO A 23 -22.50 6.41 23.37
N GLY A 24 -23.51 6.04 22.57
CA GLY A 24 -23.78 4.65 22.14
C GLY A 24 -23.25 4.24 20.76
N ASP A 25 -22.89 5.18 19.88
CA ASP A 25 -22.54 4.86 18.46
C ASP A 25 -21.05 4.57 18.21
N ARG A 26 -20.24 4.42 19.28
CA ARG A 26 -18.79 4.18 19.14
C ARG A 26 -18.41 2.70 18.92
N SER A 27 -19.37 1.79 18.80
CA SER A 27 -19.10 0.35 18.81
C SER A 27 -18.75 -0.28 17.45
N SER A 28 -18.60 0.47 16.34
CA SER A 28 -18.49 -0.17 15.01
C SER A 28 -17.53 0.43 13.99
N PHE A 29 -16.61 1.34 14.37
CA PHE A 29 -15.62 1.85 13.39
C PHE A 29 -14.35 0.99 13.39
N LYS A 30 -14.19 0.16 12.36
CA LYS A 30 -12.94 -0.57 12.09
C LYS A 30 -11.82 0.41 11.73
N THR A 31 -10.64 0.16 12.25
CA THR A 31 -9.40 0.84 11.85
C THR A 31 -9.01 0.45 10.42
N TYR A 32 -8.17 1.27 9.79
CA TYR A 32 -7.66 0.97 8.44
C TYR A 32 -6.95 -0.39 8.37
N ASP A 33 -6.17 -0.74 9.40
CA ASP A 33 -5.46 -2.02 9.45
C ASP A 33 -6.43 -3.20 9.60
N GLU A 34 -7.49 -3.07 10.41
CA GLU A 34 -8.54 -4.09 10.51
C GLU A 34 -9.28 -4.29 9.18
N VAL A 35 -9.62 -3.19 8.49
CA VAL A 35 -10.24 -3.27 7.15
C VAL A 35 -9.28 -3.93 6.16
N MET A 36 -8.00 -3.56 6.17
CA MET A 36 -7.01 -4.16 5.29
C MET A 36 -6.78 -5.64 5.59
N ASP A 37 -6.84 -6.05 6.85
CA ASP A 37 -6.70 -7.45 7.25
C ASP A 37 -7.89 -8.29 6.79
N GLU A 38 -9.11 -7.75 6.88
CA GLU A 38 -10.31 -8.39 6.33
C GLU A 38 -10.27 -8.52 4.81
N VAL A 39 -9.88 -7.44 4.11
CA VAL A 39 -9.73 -7.46 2.64
C VAL A 39 -8.63 -8.42 2.22
N THR A 40 -7.54 -8.50 2.99
CA THR A 40 -6.44 -9.43 2.75
C THR A 40 -6.88 -10.86 2.91
N ARG A 41 -7.51 -11.20 4.05
CA ARG A 41 -8.05 -12.53 4.30
C ARG A 41 -8.99 -12.96 3.18
N TRP A 42 -9.94 -12.08 2.83
CA TRP A 42 -10.91 -12.37 1.78
C TRP A 42 -10.24 -12.68 0.43
N ASN A 43 -9.26 -11.86 0.00
CA ASN A 43 -8.57 -12.08 -1.27
C ASN A 43 -7.76 -13.39 -1.25
N VAL A 44 -7.09 -13.70 -0.14
CA VAL A 44 -6.33 -14.95 0.00
C VAL A 44 -7.24 -16.18 -0.05
N GLU A 45 -8.44 -16.10 0.52
CA GLU A 45 -9.41 -17.20 0.55
C GLU A 45 -10.14 -17.40 -0.79
N ASN A 46 -10.30 -16.33 -1.59
CA ASN A 46 -11.16 -16.35 -2.78
C ASN A 46 -10.40 -16.25 -4.12
N THR A 47 -9.07 -16.14 -4.07
CA THR A 47 -8.21 -16.05 -5.25
C THR A 47 -6.96 -16.90 -5.06
N GLU A 48 -6.26 -17.20 -6.15
CA GLU A 48 -5.01 -17.98 -6.12
C GLU A 48 -3.77 -17.08 -5.89
N ILE A 49 -3.96 -15.85 -5.41
CA ILE A 49 -2.90 -14.84 -5.36
C ILE A 49 -1.65 -15.29 -4.61
N ILE A 50 -1.79 -16.09 -3.54
CA ILE A 50 -0.63 -16.59 -2.79
C ILE A 50 0.18 -17.59 -3.60
N GLN A 51 -0.47 -18.48 -4.35
CA GLN A 51 0.23 -19.46 -5.18
C GLN A 51 0.98 -18.77 -6.32
N ILE A 52 0.32 -17.80 -6.95
CA ILE A 52 0.90 -17.02 -8.05
C ILE A 52 2.13 -16.24 -7.55
N LEU A 53 1.96 -15.45 -6.47
CA LEU A 53 3.05 -14.60 -5.97
C LEU A 53 4.22 -15.39 -5.38
N ARG A 54 4.00 -16.57 -4.79
CA ARG A 54 5.10 -17.42 -4.28
C ARG A 54 6.02 -17.93 -5.40
N GLY A 55 5.52 -18.04 -6.63
CA GLY A 55 6.36 -18.37 -7.79
C GLY A 55 7.28 -17.22 -8.22
N ASP A 56 6.86 -15.97 -7.96
CA ASP A 56 7.49 -14.77 -8.53
C ASP A 56 8.28 -13.93 -7.51
N ILE A 57 8.09 -14.16 -6.22
CA ILE A 57 8.74 -13.40 -5.13
C ILE A 57 9.69 -14.30 -4.35
N SER A 58 10.97 -13.92 -4.29
CA SER A 58 11.94 -14.55 -3.37
C SER A 58 11.81 -13.98 -1.95
N ASP A 59 12.21 -14.77 -0.96
CA ASP A 59 12.18 -14.38 0.46
C ASP A 59 13.07 -13.15 0.73
N GLU A 60 14.22 -13.05 0.07
CA GLU A 60 15.14 -11.91 0.18
C GLU A 60 14.50 -10.63 -0.35
N ARG A 61 13.78 -10.73 -1.47
CA ARG A 61 13.09 -9.60 -2.09
C ARG A 61 11.96 -9.12 -1.19
N LEU A 62 11.19 -10.04 -0.63
CA LEU A 62 10.12 -9.75 0.32
C LEU A 62 10.65 -9.05 1.58
N LEU A 63 11.77 -9.54 2.13
CA LEU A 63 12.45 -8.94 3.27
C LEU A 63 12.94 -7.51 2.95
N ALA A 64 13.59 -7.34 1.80
CA ALA A 64 14.08 -6.03 1.36
C ALA A 64 12.94 -5.01 1.24
N TRP A 65 11.81 -5.40 0.65
CA TRP A 65 10.62 -4.54 0.57
C TRP A 65 10.07 -4.20 1.95
N SER A 66 9.98 -5.18 2.86
CA SER A 66 9.53 -4.97 4.24
C SER A 66 10.39 -3.94 4.98
N GLU A 67 11.73 -4.11 4.96
CA GLU A 67 12.63 -3.17 5.63
C GLU A 67 12.56 -1.79 4.98
N ALA A 68 12.48 -1.71 3.65
CA ALA A 68 12.26 -0.43 2.97
C ALA A 68 10.97 0.25 3.43
N LEU A 69 9.84 -0.48 3.51
CA LEU A 69 8.56 0.05 3.95
C LEU A 69 8.57 0.51 5.41
N LYS A 70 9.37 -0.13 6.27
CA LYS A 70 9.58 0.26 7.67
C LYS A 70 10.29 1.62 7.81
N GLU A 71 11.24 1.93 6.94
CA GLU A 71 11.95 3.23 6.91
C GLU A 71 11.02 4.42 6.57
N GLY A 72 9.88 4.14 5.93
CA GLY A 72 8.85 5.14 5.63
C GLY A 72 9.14 5.97 4.38
N ILE A 73 8.25 5.84 3.39
CA ILE A 73 8.39 6.42 2.04
C ILE A 73 8.70 7.92 2.07
N ARG A 74 7.96 8.71 2.87
CA ARG A 74 8.14 10.18 2.89
C ARG A 74 9.51 10.63 3.40
N GLY A 75 10.07 9.90 4.37
CA GLY A 75 11.39 10.22 4.92
C GLY A 75 12.48 9.93 3.91
N VAL A 76 12.39 8.77 3.26
CA VAL A 76 13.32 8.34 2.22
C VAL A 76 13.28 9.28 1.01
N MET A 77 12.09 9.58 0.47
CA MET A 77 11.95 10.43 -0.72
C MET A 77 12.42 11.89 -0.54
N ARG A 78 12.54 12.36 0.71
CA ARG A 78 13.01 13.73 1.02
C ARG A 78 14.49 13.78 1.42
N SER A 79 15.11 12.63 1.65
CA SER A 79 16.48 12.51 2.10
C SER A 79 17.43 12.39 0.91
N LYS A 80 18.61 13.03 1.02
CA LYS A 80 19.67 12.97 0.00
C LYS A 80 20.84 12.05 0.41
N THR A 81 20.62 11.12 1.33
CA THR A 81 21.66 10.21 1.81
C THR A 81 21.80 8.99 0.90
N ALA A 82 23.00 8.42 0.80
CA ALA A 82 23.24 7.18 0.04
C ALA A 82 22.33 6.02 0.50
N ARG A 83 22.06 5.93 1.81
CA ARG A 83 21.09 4.99 2.36
C ARG A 83 19.68 5.23 1.82
N ALA A 84 19.23 6.49 1.74
CA ALA A 84 17.92 6.80 1.20
C ALA A 84 17.81 6.46 -0.30
N GLU A 85 18.88 6.66 -1.06
CA GLU A 85 18.92 6.25 -2.47
C GLU A 85 18.80 4.72 -2.63
N ALA A 86 19.47 3.95 -1.78
CA ALA A 86 19.36 2.50 -1.78
C ALA A 86 17.93 2.03 -1.44
N VAL A 87 17.31 2.61 -0.40
CA VAL A 87 15.93 2.29 -0.02
C VAL A 87 14.94 2.72 -1.11
N TYR A 88 15.19 3.84 -1.80
CA TYR A 88 14.40 4.27 -2.94
C TYR A 88 14.43 3.27 -4.09
N LYS A 89 15.59 2.69 -4.40
CA LYS A 89 15.70 1.62 -5.42
C LYS A 89 14.82 0.41 -5.06
N THR A 90 14.77 0.05 -3.78
CA THR A 90 13.88 -1.02 -3.30
C THR A 90 12.39 -0.66 -3.41
N TYR A 91 12.02 0.60 -3.19
CA TYR A 91 10.64 1.07 -3.43
C TYR A 91 10.25 1.04 -4.91
N LEU A 92 11.17 1.45 -5.78
CA LEU A 92 10.96 1.40 -7.23
C LEU A 92 10.81 -0.05 -7.72
N ASP A 93 11.62 -0.95 -7.20
CA ASP A 93 11.52 -2.39 -7.47
C ASP A 93 10.14 -2.94 -7.10
N LEU A 94 9.66 -2.66 -5.87
CA LEU A 94 8.32 -3.04 -5.42
C LEU A 94 7.22 -2.48 -6.32
N TYR A 95 7.29 -1.20 -6.67
CA TYR A 95 6.27 -0.58 -7.53
C TYR A 95 6.23 -1.21 -8.91
N ARG A 96 7.41 -1.42 -9.54
CA ARG A 96 7.51 -2.08 -10.86
C ARG A 96 6.96 -3.50 -10.81
N PHE A 97 7.28 -4.26 -9.78
CA PHE A 97 6.76 -5.60 -9.57
C PHE A 97 5.22 -5.59 -9.57
N ILE A 98 4.59 -4.73 -8.78
CA ILE A 98 3.12 -4.65 -8.69
C ILE A 98 2.50 -4.32 -10.06
N ILE A 99 3.06 -3.37 -10.80
CA ILE A 99 2.54 -3.00 -12.12
C ILE A 99 2.69 -4.15 -13.13
N GLN A 100 3.83 -4.85 -13.12
CA GLN A 100 4.06 -6.00 -13.98
C GLN A 100 3.11 -7.15 -13.66
N GLU A 101 2.96 -7.49 -12.38
CA GLU A 101 2.01 -8.51 -11.95
C GLU A 101 0.58 -8.14 -12.29
N ARG A 102 0.19 -6.87 -12.12
CA ARG A 102 -1.14 -6.42 -12.51
C ARG A 102 -1.43 -6.68 -13.99
N ILE A 103 -0.45 -6.45 -14.87
CA ILE A 103 -0.60 -6.70 -16.32
C ILE A 103 -0.79 -8.20 -16.59
N LYS A 104 0.04 -9.05 -15.97
CA LYS A 104 -0.10 -10.51 -16.09
C LYS A 104 -1.46 -11.00 -15.60
N LEU A 105 -1.85 -10.56 -14.41
CA LEU A 105 -3.04 -11.00 -13.69
C LEU A 105 -4.34 -10.40 -14.23
N ALA A 106 -4.27 -9.39 -15.09
CA ALA A 106 -5.44 -8.75 -15.70
C ALA A 106 -6.39 -9.73 -16.40
N ASN A 107 -5.84 -10.80 -16.97
CA ASN A 107 -6.59 -11.79 -17.74
C ASN A 107 -6.77 -13.13 -17.01
N GLU A 108 -6.24 -13.26 -15.79
CA GLU A 108 -6.28 -14.52 -15.04
C GLU A 108 -7.70 -14.82 -14.54
N PRO A 109 -8.29 -15.98 -14.87
CA PRO A 109 -9.66 -16.31 -14.45
C PRO A 109 -9.86 -16.29 -12.94
N SER A 110 -8.84 -16.67 -12.16
CA SER A 110 -8.87 -16.69 -10.70
C SER A 110 -8.94 -15.28 -10.09
N MET A 111 -8.57 -14.24 -10.85
CA MET A 111 -8.61 -12.84 -10.41
C MET A 111 -9.98 -12.19 -10.59
N LYS A 112 -10.94 -12.85 -11.28
CA LYS A 112 -12.32 -12.33 -11.45
C LYS A 112 -13.04 -12.07 -10.14
N LYS A 113 -12.66 -12.79 -9.08
CA LYS A 113 -13.22 -12.64 -7.75
C LYS A 113 -12.51 -11.56 -6.94
N ALA A 114 -11.35 -11.05 -7.36
CA ALA A 114 -10.56 -10.11 -6.56
C ALA A 114 -11.41 -8.96 -5.98
N LYS A 115 -11.16 -8.62 -4.71
CA LYS A 115 -11.87 -7.55 -4.03
C LYS A 115 -11.06 -6.27 -4.09
N GLY A 116 -11.66 -5.23 -4.67
CA GLY A 116 -11.06 -3.89 -4.75
C GLY A 116 -11.35 -3.00 -3.55
N THR A 117 -10.84 -1.78 -3.66
CA THR A 117 -11.17 -0.66 -2.77
C THR A 117 -11.67 0.50 -3.63
N GLU A 118 -12.29 1.51 -3.03
CA GLU A 118 -12.80 2.67 -3.78
C GLU A 118 -11.71 3.39 -4.59
N ASP A 119 -10.45 3.26 -4.16
CA ASP A 119 -9.35 4.05 -4.71
C ASP A 119 -8.35 3.27 -5.58
N LEU A 120 -8.45 1.95 -5.63
CA LEU A 120 -7.54 1.09 -6.39
C LEU A 120 -8.31 -0.07 -6.99
N ASP A 121 -7.95 -0.42 -8.22
CA ASP A 121 -8.59 -1.52 -8.93
C ASP A 121 -8.42 -2.86 -8.20
N PRO A 122 -9.38 -3.79 -8.37
CA PRO A 122 -9.39 -5.04 -7.62
C PRO A 122 -8.12 -5.89 -7.74
N ILE A 123 -7.48 -5.92 -8.91
CA ILE A 123 -6.31 -6.77 -9.17
C ILE A 123 -5.10 -6.21 -8.44
N THR A 124 -4.89 -4.90 -8.52
CA THR A 124 -3.84 -4.22 -7.75
C THR A 124 -4.01 -4.44 -6.25
N VAL A 125 -5.24 -4.32 -5.74
CA VAL A 125 -5.52 -4.59 -4.31
C VAL A 125 -5.23 -6.04 -3.96
N CYS A 126 -5.60 -6.98 -4.82
CA CYS A 126 -5.32 -8.40 -4.63
C CYS A 126 -3.81 -8.67 -4.48
N ILE A 127 -2.99 -8.11 -5.38
CA ILE A 127 -1.52 -8.22 -5.31
C ILE A 127 -0.98 -7.65 -3.99
N VAL A 128 -1.44 -6.46 -3.60
CA VAL A 128 -1.07 -5.83 -2.32
C VAL A 128 -1.42 -6.73 -1.13
N CYS A 129 -2.60 -7.33 -1.15
CA CYS A 129 -3.04 -8.28 -0.13
C CYS A 129 -2.16 -9.53 -0.09
N GLY A 130 -1.79 -10.09 -1.25
CA GLY A 130 -0.90 -11.23 -1.33
C GLY A 130 0.49 -10.93 -0.75
N ILE A 131 1.11 -9.82 -1.14
CA ILE A 131 2.41 -9.38 -0.57
C ILE A 131 2.30 -9.16 0.94
N ARG A 132 1.26 -8.45 1.41
CA ARG A 132 1.01 -8.21 2.84
C ARG A 132 0.86 -9.52 3.61
N TYR A 133 0.13 -10.48 3.06
CA TYR A 133 -0.06 -11.79 3.67
C TYR A 133 1.27 -12.54 3.81
N LEU A 134 2.08 -12.57 2.75
CA LEU A 134 3.40 -13.21 2.79
C LEU A 134 4.29 -12.55 3.84
N GLN A 135 4.37 -11.23 3.89
CA GLN A 135 5.14 -10.52 4.93
C GLN A 135 4.68 -10.90 6.35
N LYS A 136 3.37 -11.01 6.58
CA LYS A 136 2.83 -11.45 7.87
C LYS A 136 3.20 -12.88 8.22
N GLN A 137 3.15 -13.81 7.27
CA GLN A 137 3.52 -15.21 7.48
C GLN A 137 4.97 -15.34 7.97
N PHE A 138 5.87 -14.49 7.47
CA PHE A 138 7.27 -14.44 7.88
C PHE A 138 7.55 -13.52 9.07
N GLY A 139 6.52 -12.93 9.70
CA GLY A 139 6.69 -12.01 10.83
C GLY A 139 7.43 -10.72 10.49
N MET A 140 7.41 -10.31 9.21
CA MET A 140 8.15 -9.15 8.73
C MET A 140 7.47 -7.83 9.16
N PRO A 141 8.25 -6.78 9.50
CA PRO A 141 7.71 -5.44 9.75
C PRO A 141 7.23 -4.78 8.44
N GLY A 142 6.85 -3.49 8.48
CA GLY A 142 6.69 -2.74 7.22
C GLY A 142 5.60 -3.25 6.26
N LEU A 143 4.55 -3.90 6.75
CA LEU A 143 3.50 -4.52 5.92
C LEU A 143 2.95 -3.62 4.80
N LEU A 144 2.94 -4.10 3.56
CA LEU A 144 2.37 -3.34 2.45
C LEU A 144 0.88 -3.08 2.68
N SER A 145 0.43 -1.90 2.25
CA SER A 145 -0.97 -1.49 2.28
C SER A 145 -1.28 -0.64 1.06
N THR A 146 -2.57 -0.51 0.73
CA THR A 146 -3.01 0.31 -0.41
C THR A 146 -2.61 1.78 -0.24
N MET A 147 -2.57 2.29 1.00
CA MET A 147 -2.09 3.65 1.28
C MET A 147 -0.61 3.81 0.96
N ARG A 148 0.23 2.82 1.29
CA ARG A 148 1.66 2.85 0.96
C ARG A 148 1.88 2.78 -0.55
N LEU A 149 1.12 1.94 -1.24
CA LEU A 149 1.17 1.87 -2.71
C LEU A 149 0.79 3.21 -3.36
N LYS A 150 -0.28 3.87 -2.91
CA LYS A 150 -0.64 5.20 -3.42
C LYS A 150 0.45 6.24 -3.22
N LEU A 151 1.16 6.18 -2.08
CA LEU A 151 2.30 7.06 -1.84
C LEU A 151 3.42 6.77 -2.85
N LEU A 152 3.73 5.49 -3.08
CA LEU A 152 4.71 5.09 -4.10
C LEU A 152 4.33 5.60 -5.49
N GLN A 153 3.11 5.31 -5.94
CA GLN A 153 2.55 5.81 -7.20
C GLN A 153 2.73 7.32 -7.32
N ARG A 154 2.25 8.08 -6.34
CA ARG A 154 2.39 9.54 -6.36
C ARG A 154 3.84 10.00 -6.49
N TYR A 155 4.79 9.35 -5.83
CA TYR A 155 6.18 9.77 -5.87
C TYR A 155 6.90 9.37 -7.16
N LEU A 156 6.48 8.28 -7.80
CA LEU A 156 7.12 7.71 -8.98
C LEU A 156 6.46 8.17 -10.29
N GLU A 157 5.19 8.56 -10.24
CA GLU A 157 4.41 9.14 -11.35
C GLU A 157 4.47 10.67 -11.37
N LEU A 158 5.08 11.31 -10.37
CA LEU A 158 5.45 12.72 -10.49
C LEU A 158 6.43 12.83 -11.66
N PRO A 159 6.22 13.74 -12.63
CA PRO A 159 7.29 14.08 -13.55
C PRO A 159 8.49 14.44 -12.69
N ALA A 160 9.66 13.85 -13.02
CA ALA A 160 10.91 14.32 -12.46
C ALA A 160 10.86 15.84 -12.60
N ILE A 161 10.83 16.56 -11.48
CA ILE A 161 11.21 17.96 -11.51
C ILE A 161 12.66 17.87 -11.96
N GLY A 162 12.85 18.05 -13.26
CA GLY A 162 14.16 18.08 -13.89
C GLY A 162 15.01 19.13 -13.19
N PRO A 163 16.33 19.09 -13.40
CA PRO A 163 17.23 20.07 -12.83
C PRO A 163 17.10 21.41 -13.55
N ASP A 164 15.90 21.95 -13.73
CA ASP A 164 15.68 23.27 -14.29
C ASP A 164 14.76 24.02 -13.32
N GLY A 165 15.41 24.72 -12.40
CA GLY A 165 14.88 25.98 -11.96
C GLY A 165 14.98 26.95 -13.14
N GLU A 166 13.83 27.49 -13.53
CA GLU A 166 13.73 28.86 -14.01
C GLU A 166 12.81 29.62 -13.05
#